data_AF-X0T971-F1
#
_entry.id   AF-X0T971-F1
#
_cell.length_a   1.000
_cell.length_b   1.000
_cell.length_c   1.000
_cell.angle_alpha   90.00
_cell.angle_beta   90.00
_cell.angle_gamma   90.00
#
_symmetry.space_group_name_H-M   'P 1'
#
loop_
_entity.id
_entity.type
_entity.pdbx_description
1 polymer ?
#
loop_
_entity_poly.entity_id
_entity_poly.type
_entity_poly.pdbx_seq_one_letter_code
_entity_poly.pdbx_strand_id
1 'polypeptide(L)'
;SPFDYASIRETLDAWRETGVLVREDEPAYYVMGQRYTTPSGERLERVGFFAELGLEEYDVRVVRPHERTLAGPKADRLKLLRAAEANLSSVFLLYEDRENELGEILVRALEKEALGRATDQAGVEYRLARLTDRAEVERIEAFMAARPSVIADGHHRYETALEYRRQQILDLGDDADAPWQSTIAYFANAYAAGSLLLPIHRVVRSVAAPSEDEWRKLLPDWTITRLPDVAPEGIDALLAEVLAPLAERPAFVAESADGTTLLISQEAVRPDELMVRIVESEILGRVFGLDGGAIRGGAVGFPKSAARAGQEVREGQGT
;
A
#
# COMPACT_ATOMS: atom_id res chain seq x y z
N SER A 1 -17.82 -23.76 -6.96
CA SER A 1 -17.61 -23.77 -8.42
C SER A 1 -16.19 -23.32 -8.68
N PRO A 2 -15.37 -24.00 -9.52
CA PRO A 2 -14.11 -23.42 -9.94
C PRO A 2 -14.40 -22.09 -10.65
N PHE A 3 -13.60 -21.06 -10.35
CA PHE A 3 -13.71 -19.77 -10.98
C PHE A 3 -13.39 -19.91 -12.48
N ASP A 4 -14.27 -19.44 -13.35
CA ASP A 4 -14.07 -19.50 -14.79
C ASP A 4 -13.28 -18.26 -15.25
N TYR A 5 -12.01 -18.46 -15.61
CA TYR A 5 -11.19 -17.35 -16.10
C TYR A 5 -11.52 -16.97 -17.54
N ALA A 6 -12.16 -17.85 -18.34
CA ALA A 6 -12.50 -17.55 -19.72
C ALA A 6 -13.52 -16.41 -19.82
N SER A 7 -14.49 -16.37 -18.90
CA SER A 7 -15.49 -15.29 -18.85
C SER A 7 -14.88 -13.90 -18.62
N ILE A 8 -13.64 -13.81 -18.12
CA ILE A 8 -12.93 -12.52 -17.97
C ILE A 8 -12.63 -11.91 -19.34
N ARG A 9 -12.06 -12.69 -20.26
CA ARG A 9 -11.74 -12.22 -21.62
C ARG A 9 -12.99 -11.79 -22.35
N GLU A 10 -14.03 -12.62 -22.27
CA GLU A 10 -15.34 -12.35 -22.87
C GLU A 10 -15.96 -11.04 -22.34
N THR A 11 -15.92 -10.82 -21.02
CA THR A 11 -16.43 -9.58 -20.42
C THR A 11 -15.62 -8.36 -20.88
N LEU A 12 -14.29 -8.49 -20.92
CA LEU A 12 -13.40 -7.41 -21.33
C LEU A 12 -13.61 -7.05 -22.81
N ASP A 13 -13.78 -8.04 -23.68
CA ASP A 13 -14.10 -7.82 -25.09
C ASP A 13 -15.46 -7.17 -25.27
N ALA A 14 -16.49 -7.67 -24.59
CA ALA A 14 -17.82 -7.08 -24.63
C ALA A 14 -17.79 -5.60 -24.18
N TRP A 15 -17.03 -5.26 -23.14
CA TRP A 15 -16.88 -3.86 -22.71
C TRP A 15 -16.17 -2.97 -23.72
N ARG A 16 -15.21 -3.51 -24.47
CA ARG A 16 -14.53 -2.76 -25.55
C ARG A 16 -15.45 -2.58 -26.75
N GLU A 17 -16.18 -3.62 -27.14
CA GLU A 17 -17.12 -3.60 -28.27
C GLU A 17 -18.31 -2.67 -28.01
N THR A 18 -18.81 -2.64 -26.78
CA THR A 18 -19.96 -1.82 -26.38
C THR A 18 -19.59 -0.39 -25.98
N GLY A 19 -18.30 -0.04 -25.98
CA GLY A 19 -17.82 1.30 -25.62
C GLY A 19 -17.87 1.62 -24.13
N VAL A 20 -18.00 0.61 -23.26
CA VAL A 20 -17.81 0.76 -21.81
C VAL A 20 -16.34 1.06 -21.49
N LEU A 21 -15.42 0.42 -22.22
CA LEU A 21 -14.00 0.74 -22.23
C LEU A 21 -13.61 1.30 -23.60
N VAL A 22 -13.02 2.49 -23.60
CA VAL A 22 -12.56 3.17 -24.81
C VAL A 22 -11.04 3.31 -24.74
N ARG A 23 -10.38 3.04 -25.87
CA ARG A 23 -8.94 3.28 -26.02
C ARG A 23 -8.75 4.73 -26.45
N GLU A 24 -7.83 5.44 -25.80
CA GLU A 24 -7.43 6.77 -26.24
C GLU A 24 -6.64 6.69 -27.55
N ASP A 25 -6.87 7.67 -28.44
CA ASP A 25 -6.17 7.77 -29.72
C ASP A 25 -4.77 8.39 -29.58
N GLU A 26 -4.51 9.06 -28.46
CA GLU A 26 -3.25 9.75 -28.14
C GLU A 26 -2.76 9.36 -26.73
N PRO A 27 -1.45 9.45 -26.43
CA PRO A 27 -0.93 9.23 -25.10
C PRO A 27 -1.61 10.14 -24.06
N ALA A 28 -2.05 9.54 -22.95
CA ALA A 28 -2.78 10.24 -21.91
C ALA A 28 -2.45 9.68 -20.53
N TYR A 29 -2.54 10.54 -19.52
CA TYR A 29 -2.58 10.13 -18.12
C TYR A 29 -4.01 10.28 -17.58
N TYR A 30 -4.40 9.41 -16.65
CA TYR A 30 -5.65 9.59 -15.91
C TYR A 30 -5.37 10.09 -14.51
N VAL A 31 -5.73 11.32 -14.21
CA VAL A 31 -5.49 11.94 -12.90
C VAL A 31 -6.63 11.58 -11.96
N MET A 32 -6.29 11.13 -10.75
CA MET A 32 -7.23 10.78 -9.70
C MET A 32 -7.01 11.67 -8.47
N GLY A 33 -8.08 12.35 -8.05
CA GLY A 33 -8.18 13.01 -6.76
C GLY A 33 -8.98 12.15 -5.78
N GLN A 34 -8.48 11.99 -4.56
CA GLN A 34 -9.12 11.23 -3.49
C GLN A 34 -9.22 12.12 -2.25
N ARG A 35 -10.42 12.59 -1.94
CA ARG A 35 -10.68 13.36 -0.71
C ARG A 35 -11.17 12.45 0.38
N TYR A 36 -10.52 12.49 1.52
CA TYR A 36 -10.86 11.68 2.67
C TYR A 36 -10.68 12.47 3.96
N THR A 37 -11.35 12.01 5.01
CA THR A 37 -11.18 12.55 6.36
C THR A 37 -10.24 11.63 7.13
N THR A 38 -9.19 12.20 7.71
CA THR A 38 -8.25 11.48 8.56
C THR A 38 -8.93 11.07 9.88
N PRO A 39 -8.35 10.14 10.65
CA PRO A 39 -8.85 9.83 12.00
C PRO A 39 -8.90 11.05 12.94
N SER A 40 -8.06 12.07 12.72
CA SER A 40 -8.08 13.32 13.48
C SER A 40 -9.20 14.29 13.06
N GLY A 41 -9.98 13.95 12.03
CA GLY A 41 -11.07 14.78 11.50
C GLY A 41 -10.62 15.80 10.44
N GLU A 42 -9.34 15.82 10.09
CA GLU A 42 -8.82 16.70 9.02
C GLU A 42 -9.22 16.17 7.64
N ARG A 43 -9.67 17.05 6.76
CA ARG A 43 -9.98 16.69 5.38
C ARG A 43 -8.74 16.88 4.50
N LEU A 44 -8.23 15.79 3.95
CA LEU A 44 -7.09 15.79 3.04
C LEU A 44 -7.49 15.36 1.64
N GLU A 45 -6.65 15.70 0.66
CA GLU A 45 -6.80 15.24 -0.72
C GLU A 45 -5.49 14.66 -1.25
N ARG A 46 -5.51 13.38 -1.62
CA ARG A 46 -4.43 12.77 -2.39
C ARG A 46 -4.70 12.97 -3.87
N VAL A 47 -3.74 13.53 -4.59
CA VAL A 47 -3.79 13.64 -6.05
C VAL A 47 -2.66 12.81 -6.63
N GLY A 48 -2.99 11.95 -7.58
CA GLY A 48 -2.05 11.11 -8.31
C GLY A 48 -2.54 10.84 -9.72
N PHE A 49 -1.84 10.00 -10.46
CA PHE A 49 -2.21 9.67 -11.84
C PHE A 49 -1.94 8.21 -12.18
N PHE A 50 -2.75 7.66 -13.09
CA PHE A 50 -2.52 6.37 -13.69
C PHE A 50 -1.69 6.53 -14.97
N ALA A 51 -0.72 5.65 -15.13
CA ALA A 51 0.14 5.57 -16.30
C ALA A 51 0.53 4.13 -16.59
N GLU A 52 1.00 3.90 -17.80
CA GLU A 52 1.81 2.74 -18.13
C GLU A 52 3.19 2.85 -17.47
N LEU A 53 3.66 1.75 -16.90
CA LEU A 53 4.96 1.63 -16.24
C LEU A 53 5.73 0.50 -16.89
N GLY A 54 6.91 0.82 -17.44
CA GLY A 54 7.88 -0.19 -17.88
C GLY A 54 8.30 -1.10 -16.72
N LEU A 55 8.27 -2.41 -16.96
CA LEU A 55 8.65 -3.42 -15.99
C LEU A 55 10.17 -3.59 -15.98
N GLU A 56 10.75 -3.58 -14.78
CA GLU A 56 12.16 -3.81 -14.56
C GLU A 56 12.37 -4.78 -13.40
N GLU A 57 13.45 -5.54 -13.47
CA GLU A 57 13.85 -6.39 -12.36
C GLU A 57 14.26 -5.55 -11.14
N TYR A 58 14.03 -6.06 -9.93
CA TYR A 58 14.26 -5.27 -8.71
C TYR A 58 15.74 -4.89 -8.48
N ASP A 59 16.67 -5.59 -9.09
CA ASP A 59 18.11 -5.28 -9.05
C ASP A 59 18.46 -3.98 -9.78
N VAL A 60 17.66 -3.56 -10.77
CA VAL A 60 17.78 -2.26 -11.46
C VAL A 60 17.39 -1.09 -10.56
N ARG A 61 16.58 -1.32 -9.52
CA ARG A 61 16.15 -0.35 -8.48
C ARG A 61 15.37 0.88 -8.99
N VAL A 62 14.80 0.82 -10.20
CA VAL A 62 13.84 1.82 -10.73
C VAL A 62 12.50 1.71 -9.98
N VAL A 63 12.04 0.48 -9.73
CA VAL A 63 10.90 0.21 -8.84
C VAL A 63 11.40 -0.52 -7.60
N ARG A 64 11.09 0.01 -6.41
CA ARG A 64 11.63 -0.47 -5.13
C ARG A 64 10.55 -1.13 -4.29
N PRO A 65 10.72 -2.40 -3.87
CA PRO A 65 9.79 -3.04 -2.95
C PRO A 65 10.12 -2.65 -1.50
N HIS A 66 9.09 -2.38 -0.68
CA HIS A 66 9.25 -2.26 0.78
C HIS A 66 9.00 -3.57 1.55
N GLU A 67 8.37 -4.57 0.91
CA GLU A 67 8.01 -5.87 1.49
C GLU A 67 8.54 -7.02 0.61
N ARG A 68 8.70 -8.20 1.22
CA ARG A 68 8.95 -9.46 0.48
C ARG A 68 7.61 -10.10 0.11
N THR A 69 7.55 -10.62 -1.10
CA THR A 69 6.33 -11.19 -1.66
C THR A 69 6.26 -12.71 -1.51
N LEU A 70 5.05 -13.25 -1.64
CA LEU A 70 4.74 -14.63 -1.24
C LEU A 70 4.15 -15.37 -2.43
N ALA A 71 4.53 -16.65 -2.63
CA ALA A 71 4.24 -17.37 -3.87
C ALA A 71 2.75 -17.68 -4.14
N GLY A 72 1.94 -17.89 -3.10
CA GLY A 72 0.54 -18.34 -3.24
C GLY A 72 -0.37 -17.35 -3.99
N PRO A 73 -0.51 -16.09 -3.54
CA PRO A 73 -1.35 -15.09 -4.21
C PRO A 73 -0.92 -14.72 -5.63
N LYS A 74 0.29 -15.11 -6.06
CA LYS A 74 0.82 -14.86 -7.41
C LYS A 74 0.24 -15.82 -8.45
N ALA A 75 0.06 -17.09 -8.11
CA ALA A 75 -0.39 -18.11 -9.08
C ALA A 75 -1.80 -17.84 -9.60
N ASP A 76 -2.71 -17.41 -8.72
CA ASP A 76 -4.08 -17.04 -9.08
C ASP A 76 -4.12 -15.77 -9.96
N ARG A 77 -3.36 -14.75 -9.58
CA ARG A 77 -3.21 -13.51 -10.36
C ARG A 77 -2.62 -13.77 -11.75
N LEU A 78 -1.65 -14.68 -11.84
CA LEU A 78 -1.07 -15.05 -13.13
C LEU A 78 -2.07 -15.74 -14.04
N LYS A 79 -2.96 -16.60 -13.50
CA LYS A 79 -4.07 -17.17 -14.27
C LYS A 79 -5.02 -16.09 -14.79
N LEU A 80 -5.34 -15.11 -13.94
CA LEU A 80 -6.16 -13.96 -14.33
C LEU A 80 -5.50 -13.14 -15.44
N LEU A 81 -4.21 -12.80 -15.29
CA LEU A 81 -3.47 -12.02 -16.29
C LEU A 81 -3.36 -12.78 -17.63
N ARG A 82 -3.10 -14.09 -17.60
CA ARG A 82 -3.09 -14.94 -18.80
C ARG A 82 -4.43 -15.00 -19.50
N ALA A 83 -5.53 -15.07 -18.74
CA ALA A 83 -6.86 -15.13 -19.32
C ALA A 83 -7.33 -13.77 -19.84
N ALA A 84 -7.01 -12.68 -19.13
CA ALA A 84 -7.42 -11.34 -19.51
C ALA A 84 -6.56 -10.77 -20.65
N GLU A 85 -5.29 -11.16 -20.71
CA GLU A 85 -4.23 -10.52 -21.51
C GLU A 85 -4.16 -9.00 -21.31
N ALA A 86 -4.53 -8.56 -20.11
CA ALA A 86 -4.59 -7.16 -19.71
C ALA A 86 -4.35 -7.02 -18.21
N ASN A 87 -3.65 -5.96 -17.82
CA ASN A 87 -3.51 -5.58 -16.41
C ASN A 87 -4.80 -4.87 -15.94
N LEU A 88 -5.65 -5.58 -15.21
CA LEU A 88 -6.95 -5.06 -14.72
C LEU A 88 -6.87 -4.38 -13.34
N SER A 89 -5.68 -4.32 -12.75
CA SER A 89 -5.45 -3.71 -11.44
C SER A 89 -4.10 -3.03 -11.42
N SER A 90 -4.05 -1.77 -10.96
CA SER A 90 -2.81 -1.02 -10.92
C SER A 90 -1.89 -1.44 -9.77
N VAL A 91 -0.59 -1.24 -9.94
CA VAL A 91 0.36 -1.16 -8.82
C VAL A 91 0.30 0.25 -8.25
N PHE A 92 0.27 0.41 -6.92
CA PHE A 92 0.34 1.74 -6.31
C PHE A 92 1.80 2.07 -5.99
N LEU A 93 2.30 3.13 -6.61
CA LEU A 93 3.66 3.64 -6.48
C LEU A 93 3.69 5.03 -5.84
N LEU A 94 4.73 5.26 -5.04
CA LEU A 94 5.10 6.55 -4.49
C LEU A 94 6.38 7.05 -5.17
N TYR A 95 6.35 8.30 -5.62
CA TYR A 95 7.52 9.00 -6.16
C TYR A 95 7.87 10.21 -5.28
N GLU A 96 9.12 10.68 -5.35
CA GLU A 96 9.54 11.87 -4.63
C GLU A 96 9.35 13.14 -5.47
N ASP A 97 8.53 14.05 -4.98
CA ASP A 97 8.38 15.41 -5.52
C ASP A 97 8.25 16.42 -4.36
N ARG A 98 9.40 16.80 -3.80
CA ARG A 98 9.48 17.66 -2.61
C ARG A 98 9.01 19.09 -2.89
N GLU A 99 9.28 19.58 -4.09
CA GLU A 99 8.91 20.92 -4.54
C GLU A 99 7.51 20.96 -5.15
N ASN A 100 6.82 19.81 -5.21
CA ASN A 100 5.47 19.66 -5.75
C ASN A 100 5.34 20.15 -7.21
N GLU A 101 6.35 19.86 -8.04
CA GLU A 101 6.42 20.27 -9.45
C GLU A 101 5.25 19.75 -10.30
N LEU A 102 4.77 18.53 -10.02
CA LEU A 102 3.64 17.95 -10.74
C LEU A 102 2.29 18.36 -10.14
N GLY A 103 2.26 18.81 -8.89
CA GLY A 103 1.02 19.04 -8.16
C GLY A 103 0.05 19.98 -8.89
N GLU A 104 0.55 21.10 -9.41
CA GLU A 104 -0.30 22.04 -10.14
C GLU A 104 -0.88 21.47 -11.44
N ILE A 105 -0.09 20.69 -12.20
CA ILE A 105 -0.54 20.05 -13.45
C ILE A 105 -1.71 19.11 -13.15
N LEU A 106 -1.54 18.26 -12.13
CA LEU A 106 -2.55 17.28 -11.75
C LEU A 106 -3.82 17.94 -11.20
N VAL A 107 -3.69 18.97 -10.35
CA VAL A 107 -4.85 19.71 -9.83
C VAL A 107 -5.61 20.41 -10.95
N ARG A 108 -4.92 21.09 -11.87
CA ARG A 108 -5.57 21.72 -13.03
C ARG A 108 -6.33 20.72 -13.89
N ALA A 109 -5.78 19.52 -14.10
CA ALA A 109 -6.47 18.46 -14.84
C ALA A 109 -7.82 18.10 -14.19
N LEU A 110 -7.83 17.94 -12.85
CA LEU A 110 -9.04 17.64 -12.07
C LEU A 110 -10.08 18.76 -12.07
N GLU A 111 -9.65 20.02 -12.22
CA GLU A 111 -10.53 21.19 -12.26
C GLU A 111 -11.13 21.43 -13.64
N LYS A 112 -10.39 21.12 -14.71
CA LYS A 112 -10.81 21.35 -16.10
C LYS A 112 -11.97 20.47 -16.51
N GLU A 113 -11.83 19.15 -16.36
CA GLU A 113 -12.84 18.19 -16.82
C GLU A 113 -12.75 16.87 -16.04
N ALA A 114 -13.70 16.64 -15.12
CA ALA A 114 -13.82 15.36 -14.45
C ALA A 114 -14.59 14.37 -15.35
N LEU A 115 -13.92 13.31 -15.78
CA LEU A 115 -14.53 12.15 -16.44
C LEU A 115 -15.56 11.45 -15.56
N GLY A 116 -15.33 11.47 -14.23
CA GLY A 116 -16.19 10.76 -13.30
C GLY A 116 -15.98 11.18 -11.86
N ARG A 117 -17.01 10.93 -11.05
CA ARG A 117 -16.99 11.11 -9.60
C ARG A 117 -17.65 9.92 -8.94
N ALA A 118 -17.09 9.48 -7.82
CA ALA A 118 -17.67 8.41 -7.02
C ALA A 118 -17.41 8.68 -5.54
N THR A 119 -18.23 8.09 -4.67
CA THR A 119 -17.98 8.06 -3.24
C THR A 119 -18.05 6.62 -2.78
N ASP A 120 -17.02 6.14 -2.09
CA ASP A 120 -17.04 4.77 -1.55
C ASP A 120 -17.81 4.68 -0.22
N GLN A 121 -17.92 3.46 0.31
CA GLN A 121 -18.62 3.20 1.57
C GLN A 121 -17.94 3.83 2.79
N ALA A 122 -16.66 4.22 2.68
CA ALA A 122 -15.92 4.93 3.72
C ALA A 122 -16.05 6.46 3.60
N GLY A 123 -16.82 6.96 2.64
CA GLY A 123 -17.01 8.39 2.40
C GLY A 123 -15.85 9.05 1.67
N VAL A 124 -14.91 8.28 1.09
CA VAL A 124 -13.84 8.83 0.26
C VAL A 124 -14.44 9.28 -1.07
N GLU A 125 -14.25 10.55 -1.42
CA GLU A 125 -14.68 11.10 -2.70
C GLU A 125 -13.56 10.94 -3.74
N TYR A 126 -13.88 10.30 -4.85
CA TYR A 126 -12.98 10.08 -5.98
C TYR A 126 -13.37 11.02 -7.12
N ARG A 127 -12.38 11.62 -7.76
CA ARG A 127 -12.51 12.42 -8.98
C ARG A 127 -11.51 11.90 -9.98
N LEU A 128 -11.97 11.55 -11.18
CA LEU A 128 -11.12 11.11 -12.28
C LEU A 128 -11.14 12.16 -13.37
N ALA A 129 -9.98 12.52 -13.91
CA ALA A 129 -9.83 13.40 -15.06
C ALA A 129 -8.86 12.80 -16.07
N ARG A 130 -9.03 13.17 -17.34
CA ARG A 130 -8.10 12.82 -18.41
C ARG A 130 -7.13 13.97 -18.65
N LEU A 131 -5.84 13.67 -18.76
CA LEU A 131 -4.81 14.63 -19.11
C LEU A 131 -4.17 14.23 -20.45
N THR A 132 -4.51 14.97 -21.50
CA THR A 132 -4.03 14.77 -22.88
C THR A 132 -3.24 15.97 -23.43
N ASP A 133 -3.06 17.04 -22.65
CA ASP A 133 -2.26 18.18 -23.11
C ASP A 133 -0.81 17.72 -23.35
N ARG A 134 -0.34 17.83 -24.59
CA ARG A 134 0.94 17.25 -25.00
C ARG A 134 2.11 17.78 -24.18
N ALA A 135 2.13 19.08 -23.86
CA ALA A 135 3.21 19.68 -23.10
C ALA A 135 3.19 19.23 -21.63
N GLU A 136 2.01 19.07 -21.03
CA GLU A 136 1.87 18.53 -19.67
C GLU A 136 2.22 17.03 -19.61
N VAL A 137 1.84 16.25 -20.63
CA VAL A 137 2.21 14.83 -20.75
C VAL A 137 3.73 14.65 -20.84
N GLU A 138 4.40 15.37 -21.73
CA GLU A 138 5.87 15.34 -21.89
C GLU A 138 6.58 15.79 -20.61
N ARG A 139 6.01 16.75 -19.88
CA ARG A 139 6.57 17.22 -18.61
C ARG A 139 6.49 16.16 -17.52
N ILE A 140 5.37 15.44 -17.40
CA ILE A 140 5.25 14.32 -16.46
C ILE A 140 6.23 13.21 -16.84
N GLU A 141 6.31 12.86 -18.12
CA GLU A 141 7.24 11.83 -18.63
C GLU A 141 8.69 12.17 -18.28
N ALA A 142 9.15 13.39 -18.61
CA ALA A 142 10.50 13.84 -18.30
C ALA A 142 10.78 13.90 -16.79
N PHE A 143 9.79 14.31 -15.98
CA PHE A 143 9.90 14.33 -14.53
C PHE A 143 10.07 12.90 -13.97
N MET A 144 9.28 11.95 -14.45
CA MET A 144 9.30 10.57 -13.95
C MET A 144 10.50 9.77 -14.43
N ALA A 145 10.97 9.99 -15.68
CA ALA A 145 12.08 9.24 -16.27
C ALA A 145 13.38 9.26 -15.44
N ALA A 146 13.60 10.33 -14.66
CA ALA A 146 14.80 10.49 -13.84
C ALA A 146 14.69 9.91 -12.42
N ARG A 147 13.52 9.36 -12.02
CA ARG A 147 13.20 9.11 -10.61
C ARG A 147 12.74 7.68 -10.36
N PRO A 148 13.35 6.98 -9.38
CA PRO A 148 12.82 5.71 -8.92
C PRO A 148 11.51 5.90 -8.17
N SER A 149 10.68 4.86 -8.14
CA SER A 149 9.44 4.83 -7.37
C SER A 149 9.46 3.68 -6.36
N VAL A 150 8.78 3.87 -5.23
CA VAL A 150 8.60 2.85 -4.20
C VAL A 150 7.21 2.27 -4.33
N ILE A 151 7.08 0.94 -4.36
CA ILE A 151 5.76 0.30 -4.29
C ILE A 151 5.15 0.65 -2.95
N ALA A 152 3.97 1.24 -2.90
CA ALA A 152 3.18 1.40 -1.68
C ALA A 152 2.17 0.26 -1.49
N ASP A 153 1.64 -0.28 -2.58
CA ASP A 153 0.80 -1.47 -2.56
C ASP A 153 0.88 -2.19 -3.91
N GLY A 154 0.77 -3.51 -3.89
CA GLY A 154 0.69 -4.31 -5.12
C GLY A 154 1.97 -4.99 -5.59
N HIS A 155 2.89 -5.36 -4.69
CA HIS A 155 4.09 -6.13 -5.07
C HIS A 155 3.74 -7.44 -5.76
N HIS A 156 2.69 -8.15 -5.30
CA HIS A 156 2.24 -9.38 -5.98
C HIS A 156 1.73 -9.09 -7.41
N ARG A 157 1.15 -7.92 -7.66
CA ARG A 157 0.73 -7.50 -9.02
C ARG A 157 1.97 -7.22 -9.88
N TYR A 158 2.92 -6.45 -9.36
CA TYR A 158 4.18 -6.13 -10.06
C TYR A 158 4.95 -7.39 -10.46
N GLU A 159 5.12 -8.33 -9.54
CA GLU A 159 5.86 -9.56 -9.82
C GLU A 159 5.08 -10.56 -10.68
N THR A 160 3.75 -10.55 -10.61
CA THR A 160 2.93 -11.33 -11.55
C THR A 160 3.15 -10.80 -12.96
N ALA A 161 3.22 -9.47 -13.12
CA ALA A 161 3.52 -8.86 -14.40
C ALA A 161 4.95 -9.18 -14.88
N LEU A 162 5.96 -9.14 -14.00
CA LEU A 162 7.32 -9.60 -14.32
C LEU A 162 7.36 -11.07 -14.74
N GLU A 163 6.67 -11.95 -14.02
CA GLU A 163 6.62 -13.37 -14.37
C GLU A 163 5.93 -13.59 -15.72
N TYR A 164 4.84 -12.89 -15.99
CA TYR A 164 4.17 -12.92 -17.28
C TYR A 164 5.06 -12.39 -18.42
N ARG A 165 5.76 -11.27 -18.21
CA ARG A 165 6.76 -10.73 -19.13
C ARG A 165 7.82 -11.77 -19.49
N ARG A 166 8.42 -12.41 -18.49
CA ARG A 166 9.45 -13.45 -18.70
C ARG A 166 8.91 -14.63 -19.53
N GLN A 167 7.68 -15.06 -19.27
CA GLN A 167 7.03 -16.12 -20.04
C GLN A 167 6.85 -15.71 -21.51
N GLN A 168 6.36 -14.50 -21.75
CA GLN A 168 6.16 -14.01 -23.12
C GLN A 168 7.49 -13.81 -23.87
N ILE A 169 8.54 -13.35 -23.19
CA ILE A 169 9.88 -13.26 -23.79
C ILE A 169 10.41 -14.63 -24.21
N LEU A 170 10.17 -15.67 -23.39
CA LEU A 170 10.56 -17.04 -23.73
C LEU A 170 9.77 -17.61 -24.91
N ASP A 171 8.47 -17.34 -24.98
CA ASP A 171 7.56 -17.92 -25.98
C ASP A 171 7.57 -17.16 -27.32
N LEU A 172 7.70 -15.83 -27.28
CA LEU A 172 7.50 -14.94 -28.43
C LEU A 172 8.75 -14.09 -28.78
N GLY A 173 9.76 -14.08 -27.92
CA GLY A 173 10.96 -13.26 -28.06
C GLY A 173 10.90 -11.93 -27.31
N ASP A 174 12.06 -11.29 -27.16
CA ASP A 174 12.20 -10.00 -26.47
C ASP A 174 11.98 -8.85 -27.46
N ASP A 175 10.78 -8.28 -27.43
CA ASP A 175 10.41 -7.07 -28.15
C ASP A 175 10.15 -5.95 -27.14
N ALA A 176 10.92 -4.87 -27.21
CA ALA A 176 10.86 -3.75 -26.27
C ALA A 176 9.54 -2.97 -26.32
N ASP A 177 8.82 -3.03 -27.45
CA ASP A 177 7.54 -2.34 -27.65
C ASP A 177 6.34 -3.26 -27.37
N ALA A 178 6.58 -4.50 -26.94
CA ALA A 178 5.51 -5.45 -26.67
C ALA A 178 4.71 -5.08 -25.40
N PRO A 179 3.38 -5.32 -25.39
CA PRO A 179 2.52 -4.90 -24.28
C PRO A 179 2.81 -5.61 -22.95
N TRP A 180 3.56 -6.72 -22.95
CA TRP A 180 4.01 -7.40 -21.73
C TRP A 180 5.26 -6.79 -21.12
N GLN A 181 5.87 -5.77 -21.75
CA GLN A 181 6.99 -5.01 -21.18
C GLN A 181 6.54 -4.01 -20.11
N SER A 182 5.24 -3.83 -19.90
CA SER A 182 4.69 -2.82 -19.00
C SER A 182 3.51 -3.32 -18.17
N THR A 183 3.15 -2.52 -17.16
CA THR A 183 1.95 -2.71 -16.35
C THR A 183 1.30 -1.36 -16.06
N ILE A 184 0.03 -1.36 -15.65
CA ILE A 184 -0.63 -0.13 -15.21
C ILE A 184 -0.23 0.19 -13.76
N ALA A 185 0.12 1.44 -13.49
CA ALA A 185 0.46 1.90 -12.17
C ALA A 185 -0.27 3.20 -11.83
N TYR A 186 -0.61 3.37 -10.56
CA TYR A 186 -1.07 4.61 -9.97
C TYR A 186 0.10 5.24 -9.21
N PHE A 187 0.42 6.49 -9.51
CA PHE A 187 1.54 7.23 -8.94
C PHE A 187 1.00 8.34 -8.04
N ALA A 188 1.49 8.41 -6.79
CA ALA A 188 1.25 9.55 -5.91
C ALA A 188 2.58 10.11 -5.36
N ASN A 189 2.61 11.41 -5.13
CA ASN A 189 3.77 12.06 -4.51
C ASN A 189 3.86 11.68 -3.03
N ALA A 190 4.97 11.10 -2.60
CA ALA A 190 5.24 10.71 -1.22
C ALA A 190 5.27 11.90 -0.24
N TYR A 191 5.59 13.10 -0.74
CA TYR A 191 5.72 14.32 0.05
C TYR A 191 4.46 15.19 0.03
N ALA A 192 3.43 14.80 -0.71
CA ALA A 192 2.16 15.50 -0.69
C ALA A 192 1.44 15.27 0.65
N ALA A 193 0.84 16.34 1.21
CA ALA A 193 0.09 16.25 2.47
C ALA A 193 -1.01 15.17 2.44
N GLY A 194 -1.65 14.97 1.28
CA GLY A 194 -2.67 13.93 1.09
C GLY A 194 -2.14 12.51 0.98
N SER A 195 -0.82 12.29 0.90
CA SER A 195 -0.20 10.95 0.87
C SER A 195 0.11 10.46 2.29
N LEU A 196 -0.88 10.54 3.17
CA LEU A 196 -0.75 10.10 4.56
C LEU A 196 -0.59 8.58 4.63
N LEU A 197 0.54 8.13 5.17
CA LEU A 197 0.76 6.75 5.58
C LEU A 197 0.31 6.60 7.03
N LEU A 198 -0.87 5.99 7.21
CA LEU A 198 -1.39 5.69 8.55
C LEU A 198 -0.69 4.46 9.15
N PRO A 199 -0.57 4.37 10.48
CA PRO A 199 -0.04 3.19 11.15
C PRO A 199 -0.81 1.92 10.80
N ILE A 200 -0.10 0.79 10.69
CA ILE A 200 -0.72 -0.53 10.52
C ILE A 200 -0.93 -1.15 11.90
N HIS A 201 -2.18 -1.34 12.29
CA HIS A 201 -2.56 -2.01 13.53
C HIS A 201 -2.60 -3.53 13.34
N ARG A 202 -2.24 -4.28 14.38
CA ARG A 202 -2.12 -5.75 14.35
C ARG A 202 -2.72 -6.36 15.62
N VAL A 203 -3.35 -7.52 15.47
CA VAL A 203 -3.86 -8.34 16.59
C VAL A 203 -3.29 -9.75 16.43
N VAL A 204 -2.54 -10.25 17.42
CA VAL A 204 -1.96 -11.60 17.36
C VAL A 204 -3.02 -12.61 17.82
N ARG A 205 -3.32 -13.64 17.03
CA ARG A 205 -4.47 -14.53 17.28
C ARG A 205 -4.11 -15.93 17.77
N SER A 206 -2.85 -16.34 17.60
CA SER A 206 -2.44 -17.76 17.72
C SER A 206 -1.45 -18.03 18.85
N VAL A 207 -0.91 -16.98 19.47
CA VAL A 207 0.10 -17.04 20.53
C VAL A 207 -0.39 -16.12 21.65
N ALA A 208 -0.06 -16.41 22.91
CA ALA A 208 -0.41 -15.55 24.03
C ALA A 208 0.54 -14.34 24.12
N ALA A 209 0.06 -13.21 24.64
CA ALA A 209 0.90 -12.04 24.86
C ALA A 209 1.97 -12.37 25.90
N PRO A 210 3.22 -11.92 25.69
CA PRO A 210 4.21 -11.93 26.74
C PRO A 210 3.75 -11.04 27.90
N SER A 211 4.06 -11.48 29.12
CA SER A 211 4.03 -10.61 30.29
C SER A 211 5.00 -9.45 30.15
N GLU A 212 4.83 -8.39 30.95
CA GLU A 212 5.73 -7.23 30.94
C GLU A 212 7.21 -7.63 31.17
N ASP A 213 7.46 -8.58 32.08
CA ASP A 213 8.81 -9.09 32.35
C ASP A 213 9.39 -9.88 31.17
N GLU A 214 8.55 -10.60 30.42
CA GLU A 214 8.98 -11.32 29.21
C GLU A 214 9.31 -10.35 28.08
N TRP A 215 8.50 -9.31 27.88
CA TRP A 215 8.82 -8.24 26.94
C TRP A 215 10.21 -7.64 27.20
N ARG A 216 10.52 -7.31 28.45
CA ARG A 216 11.84 -6.76 28.84
C ARG A 216 12.99 -7.74 28.57
N LYS A 217 12.77 -9.04 28.74
CA LYS A 217 13.78 -10.08 28.44
C LYS A 217 13.98 -10.29 26.95
N LEU A 218 12.90 -10.27 26.17
CA LEU A 218 12.94 -10.53 24.73
C LEU A 218 13.48 -9.33 23.94
N LEU A 219 13.26 -8.12 24.47
CA LEU A 219 13.66 -6.84 23.88
C LEU A 219 14.58 -6.04 24.83
N PRO A 220 15.80 -6.53 25.15
CA PRO A 220 16.67 -5.88 26.14
C PRO A 220 17.16 -4.49 25.71
N ASP A 221 17.19 -4.20 24.40
CA ASP A 221 17.62 -2.92 23.84
C ASP A 221 16.46 -1.91 23.70
N TRP A 222 15.27 -2.27 24.19
CA TRP A 222 14.07 -1.43 24.12
C TRP A 222 13.70 -0.91 25.52
N THR A 223 13.27 0.35 25.56
CA THR A 223 12.63 0.95 26.73
C THR A 223 11.16 0.57 26.74
N ILE A 224 10.70 0.03 27.87
CA ILE A 224 9.31 -0.40 28.06
C ILE A 224 8.71 0.35 29.23
N THR A 225 7.64 1.09 28.95
CA THR A 225 6.92 1.94 29.90
C THR A 225 5.45 1.56 29.93
N ARG A 226 4.92 1.26 31.11
CA ARG A 226 3.49 1.02 31.29
C ARG A 226 2.72 2.32 31.15
N LEU A 227 1.69 2.31 30.30
CA LEU A 227 0.78 3.44 30.08
C LEU A 227 -0.47 3.32 30.96
N PRO A 228 -1.21 4.41 31.18
CA PRO A 228 -2.51 4.37 31.84
C PRO A 228 -3.51 3.52 31.05
N ASP A 229 -4.39 2.82 31.76
CA ASP A 229 -5.50 2.09 31.13
C ASP A 229 -6.48 3.08 30.49
N VAL A 230 -6.78 2.88 29.22
CA VAL A 230 -7.74 3.70 28.45
C VAL A 230 -8.85 2.84 27.88
N ALA A 231 -10.06 3.38 27.75
CA ALA A 231 -11.13 2.74 26.98
C ALA A 231 -10.74 2.68 25.48
N PRO A 232 -11.29 1.77 24.67
CA PRO A 232 -10.87 1.64 23.27
C PRO A 232 -11.03 2.94 22.47
N GLU A 233 -12.04 3.74 22.81
CA GLU A 233 -12.33 5.04 22.20
C GLU A 233 -11.26 6.10 22.52
N GLY A 234 -10.48 5.92 23.59
CA GLY A 234 -9.40 6.81 23.99
C GLY A 234 -8.02 6.41 23.44
N ILE A 235 -7.91 5.25 22.79
CA ILE A 235 -6.61 4.73 22.33
C ILE A 235 -5.97 5.66 21.31
N ASP A 236 -6.73 6.17 20.33
CA ASP A 236 -6.16 7.03 19.27
C ASP A 236 -5.56 8.33 19.85
N ALA A 237 -6.20 8.91 20.87
CA ALA A 237 -5.68 10.08 21.57
C ALA A 237 -4.41 9.76 22.36
N LEU A 238 -4.39 8.63 23.07
CA LEU A 238 -3.21 8.14 23.79
C LEU A 238 -2.04 7.93 22.82
N LEU A 239 -2.27 7.26 21.70
CA LEU A 239 -1.24 7.00 20.68
C LEU A 239 -0.64 8.30 20.15
N ALA A 240 -1.49 9.29 19.83
CA ALA A 240 -1.03 10.59 19.37
C ALA A 240 -0.15 11.29 20.42
N GLU A 241 -0.52 11.24 21.69
CA GLU A 241 0.25 11.85 22.79
C GLU A 241 1.61 11.18 22.99
N VAL A 242 1.66 9.84 23.04
CA VAL A 242 2.86 9.11 23.43
C VAL A 242 3.82 8.82 22.28
N LEU A 243 3.33 8.71 21.04
CA LEU A 243 4.16 8.41 19.87
C LEU A 243 4.65 9.66 19.14
N ALA A 244 3.94 10.80 19.20
CA ALA A 244 4.39 12.01 18.51
C ALA A 244 5.79 12.49 18.95
N PRO A 245 6.18 12.46 20.24
CA PRO A 245 7.54 12.80 20.67
C PRO A 245 8.62 11.82 20.18
N LEU A 246 8.21 10.65 19.67
CA LEU A 246 9.08 9.55 19.25
C LEU A 246 9.07 9.36 17.72
N ALA A 247 8.54 10.31 16.95
CA ALA A 247 8.33 10.16 15.50
C ALA A 247 9.59 9.81 14.69
N GLU A 248 10.78 10.16 15.18
CA GLU A 248 12.07 9.87 14.53
C GLU A 248 12.73 8.58 15.03
N ARG A 249 12.07 7.83 15.92
CA ARG A 249 12.65 6.65 16.58
C ARG A 249 11.72 5.44 16.46
N PRO A 250 12.25 4.22 16.54
CA PRO A 250 11.40 3.06 16.62
C PRO A 250 10.56 3.09 17.90
N ALA A 251 9.24 3.26 17.78
CA ALA A 251 8.29 3.15 18.88
C ALA A 251 6.96 2.53 18.43
N PHE A 252 6.34 1.75 19.32
CA PHE A 252 5.00 1.21 19.16
C PHE A 252 4.32 1.02 20.51
N VAL A 253 3.01 0.79 20.48
CA VAL A 253 2.22 0.46 21.67
C VAL A 253 1.69 -0.95 21.54
N ALA A 254 1.80 -1.74 22.61
CA ALA A 254 1.23 -3.08 22.72
C ALA A 254 0.17 -3.07 23.83
N GLU A 255 -0.97 -3.70 23.57
CA GLU A 255 -2.05 -3.86 24.53
C GLU A 255 -2.38 -5.36 24.65
N SER A 256 -2.42 -5.89 25.87
CA SER A 256 -2.83 -7.26 26.15
C SER A 256 -4.31 -7.35 26.55
N ALA A 257 -4.88 -8.56 26.48
CA ALA A 257 -6.29 -8.82 26.80
C ALA A 257 -6.71 -8.51 28.24
N ASP A 258 -5.75 -8.41 29.16
CA ASP A 258 -6.00 -7.95 30.53
C ASP A 258 -6.08 -6.42 30.68
N GLY A 259 -5.94 -5.69 29.57
CA GLY A 259 -5.97 -4.23 29.50
C GLY A 259 -4.60 -3.57 29.70
N THR A 260 -3.54 -4.34 30.00
CA THR A 260 -2.20 -3.77 30.18
C THR A 260 -1.71 -3.16 28.87
N THR A 261 -1.43 -1.86 28.90
CA THR A 261 -0.91 -1.10 27.74
C THR A 261 0.55 -0.70 27.99
N LEU A 262 1.43 -1.04 27.04
CA LEU A 262 2.86 -0.77 27.11
C LEU A 262 3.32 0.09 25.93
N LEU A 263 4.03 1.18 26.21
CA LEU A 263 4.85 1.89 25.23
C LEU A 263 6.21 1.22 25.14
N ILE A 264 6.61 0.83 23.93
CA ILE A 264 7.86 0.15 23.66
C ILE A 264 8.63 0.98 22.63
N SER A 265 9.80 1.49 22.99
CA SER A 265 10.61 2.38 22.13
C SER A 265 12.11 2.15 22.22
N GLN A 266 12.86 2.54 21.19
CA GLN A 266 14.32 2.58 21.21
C GLN A 266 14.83 4.03 21.25
N GLU A 267 15.96 4.24 21.92
CA GLU A 267 16.65 5.54 21.89
C GLU A 267 17.36 5.79 20.54
N ALA A 268 17.85 4.73 19.91
CA ALA A 268 18.58 4.82 18.65
C ALA A 268 17.65 5.17 17.48
N VAL A 269 18.03 6.21 16.73
CA VAL A 269 17.40 6.55 15.44
C VAL A 269 17.87 5.53 14.40
N ARG A 270 16.94 4.89 13.69
CA ARG A 270 17.23 3.94 12.61
C ARG A 270 16.63 4.43 11.29
N PRO A 271 17.26 5.43 10.63
CA PRO A 271 16.64 6.12 9.50
C PRO A 271 16.48 5.22 8.27
N ASP A 272 17.30 4.18 8.14
CA ASP A 272 17.29 3.24 7.01
C ASP A 272 16.37 2.02 7.23
N GLU A 273 15.76 1.87 8.41
CA GLU A 273 14.87 0.75 8.74
C GLU A 273 13.42 1.22 8.88
N LEU A 274 12.55 0.71 8.00
CA LEU A 274 11.12 0.92 8.11
C LEU A 274 10.57 0.24 9.38
N MET A 275 9.77 0.96 10.16
CA MET A 275 9.09 0.43 11.35
C MET A 275 8.37 -0.90 11.09
N VAL A 276 7.72 -1.04 9.92
CA VAL A 276 7.06 -2.30 9.52
C VAL A 276 8.02 -3.49 9.55
N ARG A 277 9.28 -3.32 9.11
CA ARG A 277 10.28 -4.40 9.13
C ARG A 277 10.75 -4.73 10.54
N ILE A 278 10.87 -3.72 11.39
CA ILE A 278 11.21 -3.90 12.81
C ILE A 278 10.08 -4.71 13.49
N VAL A 279 8.83 -4.31 13.28
CA VAL A 279 7.66 -5.04 13.81
C VAL A 279 7.60 -6.47 13.27
N GLU A 280 7.83 -6.69 11.98
CA GLU A 280 7.76 -8.05 11.42
C GLU A 280 8.90 -8.95 11.92
N SER A 281 10.14 -8.46 11.95
CA SER A 281 11.31 -9.28 12.29
C SER A 281 11.55 -9.41 13.80
N GLU A 282 11.55 -8.30 14.53
CA GLU A 282 11.86 -8.28 15.96
C GLU A 282 10.63 -8.59 16.82
N ILE A 283 9.44 -8.15 16.40
CA ILE A 283 8.23 -8.35 17.21
C ILE A 283 7.51 -9.64 16.81
N LEU A 284 6.95 -9.73 15.61
CA LEU A 284 6.23 -10.92 15.19
C LEU A 284 7.15 -12.15 15.11
N GLY A 285 8.33 -12.01 14.48
CA GLY A 285 9.30 -13.08 14.34
C GLY A 285 9.96 -13.50 15.66
N ARG A 286 10.63 -12.58 16.35
CA ARG A 286 11.44 -12.91 17.52
C ARG A 286 10.64 -13.00 18.83
N VAL A 287 9.65 -12.13 19.07
CA VAL A 287 8.84 -12.17 20.30
C VAL A 287 7.75 -13.25 20.21
N PHE A 288 6.99 -13.27 19.10
CA PHE A 288 5.86 -14.19 18.96
C PHE A 288 6.19 -15.49 18.20
N GLY A 289 7.39 -15.64 17.63
CA GLY A 289 7.76 -16.82 16.86
C GLY A 289 6.96 -16.98 15.55
N LEU A 290 6.35 -15.90 15.06
CA LEU A 290 5.50 -15.91 13.88
C LEU A 290 6.32 -15.58 12.64
N ASP A 291 6.51 -16.59 11.80
CA ASP A 291 7.03 -16.36 10.45
C ASP A 291 5.93 -15.83 9.51
N GLY A 292 6.33 -15.41 8.31
CA GLY A 292 5.38 -14.93 7.32
C GLY A 292 4.29 -15.96 6.95
N GLY A 293 4.62 -17.27 7.05
CA GLY A 293 3.68 -18.37 6.82
C GLY A 293 2.54 -18.38 7.82
N ALA A 294 2.86 -18.25 9.10
CA ALA A 294 1.88 -18.14 10.17
C ALA A 294 1.00 -16.88 10.01
N ILE A 295 1.61 -15.73 9.73
CA ILE A 295 0.88 -14.46 9.50
C ILE A 295 -0.16 -14.64 8.38
N ARG A 296 0.23 -15.25 7.25
CA ARG A 296 -0.71 -15.59 6.15
C ARG A 296 -1.81 -16.55 6.57
N GLY A 297 -1.50 -17.50 7.45
CA GLY A 297 -2.43 -18.47 7.99
C GLY A 297 -3.49 -17.88 8.92
N GLY A 298 -3.51 -16.56 9.11
CA GLY A 298 -4.44 -15.87 10.00
C GLY A 298 -3.96 -15.77 11.45
N ALA A 299 -2.67 -16.01 11.70
CA ALA A 299 -2.07 -15.83 13.02
C ALA A 299 -2.08 -14.35 13.47
N VAL A 300 -2.23 -13.40 12.54
CA VAL A 300 -2.29 -11.96 12.81
C VAL A 300 -3.47 -11.35 12.03
N GLY A 301 -4.31 -10.59 12.73
CA GLY A 301 -5.35 -9.74 12.15
C GLY A 301 -4.87 -8.32 11.91
N PHE A 302 -5.46 -7.63 10.94
CA PHE A 302 -5.11 -6.26 10.54
C PHE A 302 -6.34 -5.33 10.64
N PRO A 303 -6.72 -4.93 11.85
CA PRO A 303 -7.86 -4.03 12.06
C PRO A 303 -7.60 -2.64 11.47
N LYS A 304 -8.67 -1.94 11.11
CA LYS A 304 -8.62 -0.64 10.42
C LYS A 304 -8.26 0.55 11.32
N SER A 305 -8.26 0.38 12.64
CA SER A 305 -7.91 1.43 13.62
C SER A 305 -7.38 0.80 14.92
N ALA A 306 -6.68 1.61 15.72
CA ALA A 306 -6.20 1.17 17.03
C ALA A 306 -7.37 0.87 17.98
N ALA A 307 -8.41 1.71 17.97
CA ALA A 307 -9.63 1.47 18.73
C ALA A 307 -10.27 0.11 18.41
N ARG A 308 -10.33 -0.27 17.11
CA ARG A 308 -10.83 -1.58 16.71
C ARG A 308 -9.90 -2.71 17.14
N ALA A 309 -8.59 -2.50 17.08
CA ALA A 309 -7.62 -3.47 17.56
C ALA A 309 -7.79 -3.76 19.06
N GLY A 310 -7.84 -2.71 19.89
CA GLY A 310 -8.05 -2.85 21.34
C GLY A 310 -9.39 -3.51 21.68
N GLN A 311 -10.45 -3.21 20.91
CA GLN A 311 -11.74 -3.90 21.05
C GLN A 311 -11.61 -5.41 20.76
N GLU A 312 -10.96 -5.80 19.66
CA GLU A 312 -10.78 -7.21 19.30
C GLU A 312 -10.00 -8.00 20.36
N VAL A 313 -8.94 -7.40 20.92
CA VAL A 313 -8.13 -8.03 21.98
C VAL A 313 -8.97 -8.22 23.25
N ARG A 314 -9.73 -7.21 23.70
CA ARG A 314 -10.59 -7.29 24.89
C ARG A 314 -11.78 -8.24 24.72
N GLU A 315 -12.25 -8.43 23.49
CA GLU A 315 -13.26 -9.43 23.13
C GLU A 315 -12.68 -10.87 23.04
N GLY A 316 -11.38 -11.04 23.25
CA GLY A 316 -10.71 -12.35 23.19
C GLY A 316 -10.50 -12.88 21.77
N GLN A 317 -10.54 -12.01 20.75
CA GLN A 317 -10.27 -12.38 19.36
C GLN A 317 -8.76 -12.45 19.04
N GLY A 318 -7.92 -12.17 20.03
CA GLY A 318 -6.47 -12.25 19.98
C GLY A 318 -5.84 -11.77 21.28
N THR A 319 -4.55 -11.46 21.21
CA THR A 319 -3.70 -11.02 22.30
C THR A 319 -2.87 -9.81 21.93
#